data_AF-A0ABD6EBP3-F1
#
_entry.id   AF-A0ABD6EBP3-F1
#
_cell.length_a   1.000
_cell.length_b   1.000
_cell.length_c   1.000
_cell.angle_alpha   90.00
_cell.angle_beta   90.00
_cell.angle_gamma   90.00
#
_symmetry.space_group_name_H-M   'P 1'
#
loop_
_entity.id
_entity.type
_entity.pdbx_description
1 polymer ?
#
loop_
_entity_poly.entity_id
_entity_poly.type
_entity_poly.pdbx_seq_one_letter_code
_entity_poly.pdbx_strand_id
1 'polypeptide(L)'
;MTRGNQRELAREKNLKKQLQMKKQKGAAASEGNQGVKLDSRMERDADIMRKKQEAAAAKKAAIEAASSGGQKKVQKFDPLK
;
A
#
# COMPACT_ATOMS: atom_id res chain seq x y z
N MET A 1 -17.60 31.31 -32.19
CA MET A 1 -16.69 30.34 -31.53
C MET A 1 -16.22 30.75 -30.12
N THR A 2 -16.48 31.96 -29.61
CA THR A 2 -15.88 32.48 -28.35
C THR A 2 -16.57 32.06 -27.05
N ARG A 3 -17.74 31.42 -27.07
CA ARG A 3 -18.48 30.98 -25.86
C ARG A 3 -18.41 29.48 -25.58
N GLY A 4 -18.17 28.64 -26.61
CA GLY A 4 -18.04 27.19 -26.44
C GLY A 4 -16.82 26.80 -25.61
N ASN A 5 -15.72 27.56 -25.74
CA ASN A 5 -14.51 27.32 -24.97
C ASN A 5 -14.67 27.68 -23.48
N GLN A 6 -15.44 28.73 -23.15
CA GLN A 6 -15.65 29.14 -21.76
C GLN A 6 -16.57 28.19 -20.99
N ARG A 7 -17.63 27.69 -21.63
CA ARG A 7 -18.54 26.73 -21.02
C ARG A 7 -17.83 25.40 -20.75
N GLU A 8 -16.94 25.00 -21.64
CA GLU A 8 -16.29 23.71 -21.58
C GLU A 8 -15.20 23.75 -20.50
N LEU A 9 -14.46 24.86 -20.44
CA LEU A 9 -13.53 25.19 -19.36
C LEU A 9 -14.23 25.29 -18.00
N ALA A 10 -15.47 25.80 -17.93
CA ALA A 10 -16.25 25.82 -16.69
C ALA A 10 -16.68 24.40 -16.26
N ARG A 11 -17.07 23.53 -17.20
CA ARG A 11 -17.37 22.12 -16.89
C ARG A 11 -16.12 21.40 -16.39
N GLU A 12 -14.98 21.60 -17.03
CA GLU A 12 -13.71 21.02 -16.60
C GLU A 12 -13.31 21.49 -15.20
N LYS A 13 -13.44 22.79 -14.90
CA LYS A 13 -13.19 23.32 -13.56
C LYS A 13 -14.12 22.73 -12.51
N ASN A 14 -15.41 22.59 -12.83
CA ASN A 14 -16.39 21.98 -11.94
C ASN A 14 -16.09 20.49 -11.71
N LEU A 15 -15.75 19.75 -12.76
CA LEU A 15 -15.36 18.35 -12.66
C LEU A 15 -14.10 18.19 -11.80
N LYS A 16 -13.08 19.03 -12.05
CA LYS A 16 -11.85 19.05 -11.26
C LYS A 16 -12.12 19.36 -9.79
N LYS A 17 -13.01 20.32 -9.50
CA LYS A 17 -13.43 20.65 -8.13
C LYS A 17 -14.17 19.49 -7.47
N GLN A 18 -15.07 18.82 -8.18
CA GLN A 18 -15.76 17.62 -7.67
C GLN A 18 -14.79 16.48 -7.37
N LEU A 19 -13.82 16.23 -8.25
CA LEU A 19 -12.78 15.22 -8.03
C LEU A 19 -11.88 15.56 -6.83
N GLN A 20 -11.51 16.83 -6.66
CA GLN A 20 -10.77 17.28 -5.48
C GLN A 20 -11.58 17.09 -4.19
N MET A 21 -12.87 17.46 -4.20
CA MET A 21 -13.74 17.22 -3.05
C MET A 21 -13.88 15.73 -2.74
N LYS A 22 -13.98 14.86 -3.76
CA LYS A 22 -13.98 13.39 -3.55
C LYS A 22 -12.69 12.89 -2.89
N LYS A 23 -11.53 13.46 -3.24
CA LYS A 23 -10.23 13.12 -2.62
C LYS A 23 -10.09 13.66 -1.19
N GLN A 24 -10.70 14.81 -0.89
CA GLN A 24 -10.68 15.43 0.43
C GLN A 24 -11.70 14.82 1.40
N LYS A 25 -12.63 13.99 0.93
CA LYS A 25 -13.52 13.22 1.80
C LYS A 25 -12.68 12.35 2.72
N GLY A 26 -12.82 12.58 4.03
CA GLY A 26 -12.17 11.77 5.05
C GLY A 26 -12.60 10.30 4.95
N ALA A 27 -11.85 9.42 5.63
CA ALA A 27 -12.02 7.98 5.47
C ALA A 27 -13.45 7.46 5.77
N ALA A 28 -14.26 8.17 6.57
CA ALA A 28 -15.67 7.85 6.80
C ALA A 28 -16.62 8.20 5.63
N ALA A 29 -16.25 9.16 4.79
CA ALA A 29 -17.04 9.62 3.64
C ALA A 29 -16.57 9.02 2.30
N SER A 30 -15.52 8.20 2.32
CA SER A 30 -15.07 7.41 1.17
C SER A 30 -16.13 6.37 0.81
N GLU A 31 -16.42 6.23 -0.49
CA GLU A 31 -17.48 5.34 -1.02
C GLU A 31 -17.31 3.89 -0.53
N GLY A 32 -16.07 3.41 -0.34
CA GLY A 32 -15.80 2.05 0.18
C GLY A 32 -16.03 1.86 1.69
N ASN A 33 -16.19 2.95 2.45
CA ASN A 33 -16.44 2.91 3.89
C ASN A 33 -17.85 3.42 4.26
N GLN A 34 -18.67 3.82 3.28
CA GLN A 34 -20.04 4.22 3.54
C GLN A 34 -20.87 3.04 4.05
N GLY A 35 -21.55 3.23 5.18
CA GLY A 35 -22.37 2.19 5.80
C GLY A 35 -21.59 1.15 6.61
N VAL A 36 -20.25 1.23 6.66
CA VAL A 36 -19.44 0.35 7.50
C VAL A 36 -19.29 0.96 8.89
N LYS A 37 -19.70 0.23 9.93
CA LYS A 37 -19.48 0.64 11.33
C LYS A 37 -17.98 0.78 11.61
N LEU A 38 -17.64 1.66 12.56
CA LEU A 38 -16.26 1.96 12.91
C LEU A 38 -15.49 0.69 13.33
N ASP A 39 -16.14 -0.19 14.09
CA ASP A 39 -15.57 -1.47 14.56
C ASP A 39 -15.15 -2.38 13.40
N SER A 40 -16.01 -2.56 12.39
CA SER A 40 -15.70 -3.38 11.22
C SER A 40 -14.57 -2.80 10.35
N ARG A 41 -14.28 -1.50 10.46
CA ARG A 41 -13.12 -0.89 9.80
C ARG A 41 -11.84 -1.21 10.57
N MET A 42 -11.88 -1.12 11.90
CA MET A 42 -10.76 -1.47 12.77
C MET A 42 -10.37 -2.95 12.63
N GLU A 43 -11.35 -3.84 12.54
CA GLU A 43 -11.11 -5.28 12.32
C GLU A 43 -10.39 -5.54 11.00
N ARG A 44 -10.82 -4.90 9.90
CA ARG A 44 -10.15 -5.05 8.59
C ARG A 44 -8.74 -4.49 8.61
N ASP A 45 -8.54 -3.32 9.21
CA ASP A 45 -7.22 -2.71 9.31
C ASP A 45 -6.27 -3.60 10.15
N ALA A 46 -6.78 -4.22 11.21
CA ALA A 46 -6.04 -5.19 12.02
C ALA A 46 -5.68 -6.46 11.24
N ASP A 47 -6.62 -7.02 10.47
CA ASP A 47 -6.38 -8.19 9.62
C ASP A 47 -5.32 -7.92 8.54
N ILE A 48 -5.37 -6.74 7.92
CA ILE A 48 -4.36 -6.32 6.94
C ILE A 48 -2.98 -6.21 7.61
N MET A 49 -2.90 -5.66 8.83
CA MET A 49 -1.65 -5.61 9.58
C MET A 49 -1.10 -6.99 9.93
N ARG A 50 -1.96 -7.92 10.39
CA ARG A 50 -1.56 -9.30 10.69
C ARG A 50 -0.99 -9.98 9.44
N LYS A 51 -1.69 -9.91 8.31
CA LYS A 51 -1.22 -10.46 7.02
C LYS A 51 0.10 -9.82 6.58
N LYS A 52 0.28 -8.51 6.78
CA LYS A 52 1.52 -7.82 6.45
C LYS A 52 2.69 -8.30 7.31
N GLN A 53 2.46 -8.55 8.60
CA GLN A 53 3.47 -9.09 9.51
C GLN A 53 3.84 -10.52 9.12
N GLU A 54 2.86 -11.37 8.84
CA GLU A 54 3.08 -12.74 8.36
C GLU A 54 3.90 -12.76 7.06
N ALA A 55 3.53 -11.91 6.09
CA ALA A 55 4.27 -11.77 4.84
C ALA A 55 5.69 -11.23 5.04
N ALA A 56 5.89 -10.29 5.97
CA ALA A 56 7.21 -9.78 6.31
C ALA A 56 8.08 -10.84 7.00
N ALA A 57 7.51 -11.62 7.91
CA ALA A 57 8.18 -12.74 8.57
C ALA A 57 8.58 -13.83 7.55
N ALA A 58 7.68 -14.19 6.64
CA ALA A 58 7.97 -15.14 5.57
C ALA A 58 9.11 -14.65 4.65
N LYS A 59 9.10 -13.36 4.27
CA LYS A 59 10.19 -12.75 3.49
C LYS A 59 11.51 -12.74 4.27
N LYS A 60 11.49 -12.42 5.55
CA LYS A 60 12.68 -12.43 6.41
C LYS A 60 13.26 -13.84 6.54
N ALA A 61 12.42 -14.86 6.75
CA ALA A 61 12.83 -16.26 6.77
C ALA A 61 13.43 -16.73 5.44
N ALA A 62 12.86 -16.31 4.30
CA ALA A 62 13.42 -16.61 2.99
C ALA A 62 14.80 -15.96 2.76
N ILE A 63 14.99 -14.71 3.22
CA ILE A 63 16.27 -14.00 3.13
C ILE A 63 17.32 -14.64 4.05
N GLU A 64 16.95 -15.04 5.27
CA GLU A 64 17.83 -15.72 6.22
C GLU A 64 18.24 -17.12 5.75
N ALA A 65 17.31 -17.87 5.13
CA ALA A 65 17.61 -19.15 4.49
C ALA A 65 18.57 -19.00 3.30
N ALA A 66 18.39 -17.96 2.48
CA ALA A 66 19.31 -17.64 1.37
C ALA A 66 20.70 -17.20 1.86
N SER A 67 20.76 -16.47 2.98
CA SER A 67 22.03 -15.95 3.53
C SER A 67 22.84 -17.01 4.30
N SER A 68 22.17 -17.98 4.93
CA SER A 68 22.83 -19.07 5.68
C SER A 68 23.38 -20.20 4.77
N GLY A 69 22.91 -20.30 3.52
CA GLY A 69 23.40 -21.28 2.54
C GLY A 69 24.82 -20.98 2.01
N GLY A 70 25.29 -19.73 2.08
CA GLY A 70 26.60 -19.31 1.55
C GLY A 70 27.79 -19.48 2.50
N GLN A 71 27.54 -19.69 3.81
CA GLN A 71 28.61 -19.62 4.82
C GLN A 71 29.30 -20.97 5.12
N LYS A 72 28.80 -22.09 4.60
CA LYS A 72 29.32 -23.44 4.95
C LYS A 72 30.52 -23.94 4.14
N LYS A 73 31.09 -23.17 3.21
CA LYS A 73 32.16 -23.67 2.31
C LYS A 73 33.40 -22.77 2.21
N VAL A 74 33.83 -22.19 3.31
CA VAL A 74 35.23 -21.73 3.42
C VAL A 74 35.85 -22.31 4.70
N GLN A 75 35.89 -23.64 4.78
CA GLN A 75 36.84 -24.30 5.67
C GLN A 75 38.23 -23.93 5.13
N LYS A 76 38.90 -23.00 5.81
CA LYS A 76 40.29 -22.65 5.53
C LYS A 76 41.15 -23.88 5.83
N PHE A 77 41.50 -24.62 4.77
CA PHE A 77 42.50 -25.67 4.85
C PHE A 77 43.87 -25.00 5.02
N ASP A 78 44.54 -25.26 6.16
CA ASP A 78 45.90 -24.81 6.47
C ASP A 78 46.87 -25.83 5.84
N PRO A 79 47.58 -25.50 4.75
CA PRO A 79 48.37 -26.48 4.00
C PRO A 79 49.70 -26.86 4.70
N LEU A 80 49.94 -26.40 5.93
CA LEU A 80 51.19 -26.59 6.68
C LEU A 80 50.99 -27.21 8.09
N LYS A 81 49.82 -27.78 8.39
CA LYS A 81 49.60 -28.64 9.56
C LYS A 81 49.15 -30.04 9.17
#